data_AF-K5WVZ5-F1
#
_entry.id   AF-K5WVZ5-F1
#
_cell.length_a   1.000
_cell.length_b   1.000
_cell.length_c   1.000
_cell.angle_alpha   90.00
_cell.angle_beta   90.00
_cell.angle_gamma   90.00
#
_symmetry.space_group_name_H-M   'P 1'
#
loop_
_entity.id
_entity.type
_entity.pdbx_description
1 polymer ?
#
loop_
_entity_poly.entity_id
_entity_poly.type
_entity_poly.pdbx_seq_one_letter_code
_entity_poly.pdbx_strand_id
1 'polypeptide(L)'
;MTSSKPLVCVFFKLPPSRQSVLRIHEIAWNVFLPQLNRLNDAFETAQATYPSPEAKKIWSETRRSAAKKMSCLRDVAFMNYDTAGRFLAFMEYSQLGRNNYEAYGTFQSGAYHTVRKTRIAQEVLLKFREDIRIAVDQITTLSRGNSKDISSFKTESDKTMLELAIAVEECNAILAEHCEELKEVQRQSLDNNVNPPSEEEIRMVQGKWLAFWNISSANAYRWTALQEQMQGPEDSDELSKASTSFAMPISSSKNDTVPFWRKFFLRIWS
;
A
#
# COMPACT_ATOMS: atom_id res chain seq x y z
N MET A 1 -42.92 -4.06 25.11
CA MET A 1 -41.70 -3.74 24.34
C MET A 1 -41.09 -5.05 23.91
N THR A 2 -41.15 -5.36 22.61
CA THR A 2 -40.53 -6.57 22.06
C THR A 2 -39.02 -6.39 22.12
N SER A 3 -38.34 -7.21 22.91
CA SER A 3 -36.88 -7.30 22.93
C SER A 3 -36.42 -7.70 21.52
N SER A 4 -35.81 -6.78 20.78
CA SER A 4 -35.24 -7.09 19.47
C SER A 4 -34.17 -8.17 19.65
N LYS A 5 -34.38 -9.34 19.04
CA LYS A 5 -33.42 -10.44 19.08
C LYS A 5 -32.13 -10.02 18.34
N PRO A 6 -30.94 -10.45 18.83
CA PRO A 6 -29.69 -10.21 18.11
C PRO A 6 -29.76 -10.87 16.73
N LEU A 7 -29.21 -10.19 15.72
CA LEU A 7 -29.18 -10.70 14.35
C LEU A 7 -28.20 -11.86 14.27
N VAL A 8 -28.61 -12.94 13.62
CA VAL A 8 -27.76 -14.09 13.33
C VAL A 8 -27.19 -13.91 11.92
N CYS A 9 -25.87 -14.05 11.80
CA CYS A 9 -25.20 -13.94 10.52
C CYS A 9 -25.40 -15.24 9.73
N VAL A 10 -25.83 -15.14 8.47
CA VAL A 10 -26.14 -16.32 7.62
C VAL A 10 -24.88 -17.12 7.31
N PHE A 11 -23.78 -16.41 7.09
CA PHE A 11 -22.44 -16.93 6.91
C PHE A 11 -21.45 -15.82 7.27
N PHE A 12 -20.32 -16.18 7.85
CA PHE A 12 -19.25 -15.23 8.09
C PHE A 12 -18.27 -15.23 6.93
N LYS A 13 -17.99 -14.05 6.39
CA LYS A 13 -16.94 -13.88 5.39
C LYS A 13 -15.59 -13.68 6.08
N LEU A 14 -14.55 -14.26 5.48
CA LEU A 14 -13.18 -14.08 5.92
C LEU A 14 -12.69 -12.67 5.59
N PRO A 15 -11.73 -12.11 6.36
CA PRO A 15 -11.07 -10.89 5.94
C PRO A 15 -10.28 -11.12 4.65
N PRO A 16 -9.90 -10.04 3.94
CA PRO A 16 -8.94 -10.11 2.85
C PRO A 16 -7.62 -10.79 3.26
N SER A 17 -6.86 -11.21 2.27
CA SER A 17 -5.57 -11.86 2.49
C SER A 17 -4.59 -10.95 3.23
N ARG A 18 -4.00 -11.47 4.31
CA ARG A 18 -2.95 -10.77 5.07
C ARG A 18 -1.67 -10.58 4.24
N GLN A 19 -1.41 -11.51 3.32
CA GLN A 19 -0.25 -11.42 2.44
C GLN A 19 -0.36 -10.23 1.51
N SER A 20 -1.58 -9.89 1.05
CA SER A 20 -1.83 -8.73 0.21
C SER A 20 -1.44 -7.42 0.92
N VAL A 21 -1.86 -7.24 2.17
CA VAL A 21 -1.53 -6.04 2.98
C VAL A 21 -0.02 -5.93 3.20
N LEU A 22 0.64 -7.02 3.57
CA LEU A 22 2.08 -7.05 3.75
C LEU A 22 2.82 -6.73 2.44
N ARG A 23 2.39 -7.35 1.33
CA ARG A 23 3.07 -7.21 0.04
C ARG A 23 2.97 -5.78 -0.51
N ILE A 24 1.83 -5.10 -0.32
CA ILE A 24 1.68 -3.68 -0.67
C ILE A 24 2.73 -2.83 0.04
N HIS A 25 2.95 -3.07 1.34
CA HIS A 25 3.98 -2.36 2.11
C HIS A 25 5.38 -2.69 1.61
N GLU A 26 5.69 -3.96 1.38
CA GLU A 26 6.99 -4.39 0.87
C GLU A 26 7.32 -3.74 -0.48
N ILE A 27 6.35 -3.62 -1.39
CA ILE A 27 6.55 -2.96 -2.68
C ILE A 27 6.89 -1.48 -2.46
N ALA A 28 6.14 -0.81 -1.59
CA ALA A 28 6.36 0.60 -1.31
C ALA A 28 7.74 0.86 -0.70
N TRP A 29 8.15 0.03 0.27
CA TRP A 29 9.42 0.20 0.99
C TRP A 29 10.64 -0.33 0.25
N ASN A 30 10.51 -1.48 -0.43
CA ASN A 30 11.65 -2.18 -1.02
C ASN A 30 11.78 -1.96 -2.52
N VAL A 31 10.78 -1.34 -3.17
CA VAL A 31 10.85 -1.01 -4.59
C VAL A 31 10.66 0.48 -4.83
N PHE A 32 9.51 1.07 -4.48
CA PHE A 32 9.23 2.48 -4.82
C PHE A 32 10.26 3.45 -4.22
N LEU A 33 10.53 3.35 -2.91
CA LEU A 33 11.51 4.22 -2.26
C LEU A 33 12.94 4.01 -2.80
N PRO A 34 13.49 2.78 -2.88
CA PRO A 34 14.82 2.56 -3.44
C PRO A 34 14.97 3.06 -4.87
N GLN A 35 13.95 2.85 -5.72
CA GLN A 35 13.96 3.37 -7.09
C GLN A 35 13.96 4.91 -7.12
N LEU A 36 13.15 5.57 -6.30
CA LEU A 36 13.20 7.03 -6.18
C LEU A 36 14.57 7.54 -5.70
N ASN A 37 15.23 6.81 -4.81
CA ASN A 37 16.57 7.17 -4.34
C ASN A 37 17.63 6.97 -5.42
N ARG A 38 17.56 5.88 -6.20
CA ARG A 38 18.46 5.68 -7.35
C ARG A 38 18.32 6.77 -8.41
N LEU A 39 17.08 7.18 -8.71
CA LEU A 39 16.83 8.33 -9.58
C LEU A 39 17.42 9.62 -9.01
N ASN A 40 17.30 9.81 -7.70
CA ASN A 40 17.87 10.97 -7.03
C ASN A 40 19.39 10.99 -7.13
N ASP A 41 20.06 9.87 -6.87
CA ASP A 41 21.52 9.79 -6.91
C ASP A 41 22.05 10.04 -8.34
N ALA A 42 21.36 9.48 -9.35
CA ALA A 42 21.66 9.75 -10.74
C ALA A 42 21.41 11.21 -11.11
N PHE A 43 20.33 11.81 -10.60
CA PHE A 43 19.99 13.21 -10.79
C PHE A 43 21.04 14.14 -10.18
N GLU A 44 21.41 13.94 -8.90
CA GLU A 44 22.43 14.74 -8.20
C GLU A 44 23.79 14.63 -8.90
N THR A 45 24.15 13.44 -9.38
CA THR A 45 25.37 13.25 -10.18
C THR A 45 25.34 14.07 -11.47
N ALA A 46 24.21 14.08 -12.18
CA ALA A 46 24.06 14.90 -13.38
C ALA A 46 24.07 16.40 -13.07
N GLN A 47 23.46 16.82 -11.95
CA GLN A 47 23.46 18.22 -11.49
C GLN A 47 24.85 18.73 -11.09
N ALA A 48 25.70 17.87 -10.53
CA ALA A 48 27.07 18.24 -10.18
C ALA A 48 27.89 18.65 -11.42
N THR A 49 27.65 17.99 -12.56
CA THR A 49 28.32 18.32 -13.83
C THR A 49 27.56 19.39 -14.64
N TYR A 50 26.22 19.38 -14.60
CA TYR A 50 25.33 20.27 -15.34
C TYR A 50 24.27 20.89 -14.43
N PRO A 51 24.63 21.91 -13.65
CA PRO A 51 23.69 22.55 -12.74
C PRO A 51 22.51 23.17 -13.50
N SER A 52 21.29 22.80 -13.11
CA SER A 52 20.06 23.36 -13.63
C SER A 52 19.07 23.58 -12.48
N PRO A 53 18.90 24.83 -12.01
CA PRO A 53 17.94 25.17 -10.97
C PRO A 53 16.50 24.75 -11.31
N GLU A 54 16.15 24.82 -12.60
CA GLU A 54 14.84 24.39 -13.10
C GLU A 54 14.66 22.87 -12.97
N ALA A 55 15.68 22.09 -13.33
CA ALA A 55 15.65 20.64 -13.16
C ALA A 55 15.56 20.24 -11.67
N LYS A 56 16.28 20.94 -10.78
CA LYS A 56 16.20 20.72 -9.32
C LYS A 56 14.80 21.00 -8.78
N LYS A 57 14.17 22.09 -9.24
CA LYS A 57 12.78 22.40 -8.90
C LYS A 57 11.82 21.31 -9.36
N ILE A 58 11.91 20.87 -10.63
CA ILE A 58 11.04 19.80 -11.17
C ILE A 58 11.19 18.51 -10.35
N TRP A 59 12.43 18.12 -10.03
CA TRP A 59 12.69 16.90 -9.28
C TRP A 59 12.15 16.97 -7.84
N SER A 60 12.42 18.06 -7.13
CA SER A 60 11.93 18.25 -5.75
C SER A 60 10.39 18.28 -5.66
N GLU A 61 9.70 18.94 -6.61
CA GLU A 61 8.24 18.93 -6.70
C GLU A 61 7.69 17.53 -6.98
N THR A 62 8.36 16.79 -7.88
CA THR A 62 8.01 15.40 -8.21
C THR A 62 8.15 14.49 -7.00
N ARG A 63 9.26 14.57 -6.24
CA ARG A 63 9.44 13.79 -5.01
C ARG A 63 8.38 14.09 -3.97
N ARG A 64 8.07 15.38 -3.75
CA ARG A 64 6.99 15.79 -2.83
C ARG A 64 5.63 15.26 -3.27
N SER A 65 5.35 15.30 -4.57
CA SER A 65 4.13 14.74 -5.16
C SER A 65 4.06 13.22 -4.97
N ALA A 66 5.15 12.52 -5.25
CA ALA A 66 5.29 11.07 -5.08
C ALA A 66 5.07 10.63 -3.63
N ALA A 67 5.69 11.32 -2.66
CA ALA A 67 5.50 11.08 -1.24
C ALA A 67 4.04 11.26 -0.82
N LYS A 68 3.37 12.34 -1.26
CA LYS A 68 1.94 12.56 -1.00
C LYS A 68 1.08 11.43 -1.55
N LYS A 69 1.38 10.93 -2.76
CA LYS A 69 0.61 9.83 -3.37
C LYS A 69 0.69 8.52 -2.59
N MET A 70 1.78 8.27 -1.86
CA MET A 70 1.88 7.10 -0.98
C MET A 70 0.92 7.14 0.22
N SER A 71 0.38 8.31 0.57
CA SER A 71 -0.63 8.38 1.62
C SER A 71 -1.89 7.56 1.26
N CYS A 72 -2.16 7.32 -0.02
CA CYS A 72 -3.28 6.48 -0.43
C CYS A 72 -3.09 5.00 -0.05
N LEU A 73 -1.86 4.48 -0.03
CA LEU A 73 -1.59 3.12 0.46
C LEU A 73 -1.74 3.04 1.98
N ARG A 74 -1.29 4.08 2.69
CA ARG A 74 -1.54 4.22 4.14
C ARG A 74 -3.04 4.26 4.44
N ASP A 75 -3.81 5.02 3.67
CA ASP A 75 -5.27 5.08 3.82
C ASP A 75 -5.90 3.69 3.67
N VAL A 76 -5.46 2.88 2.70
CA VAL A 76 -5.95 1.49 2.56
C VAL A 76 -5.64 0.66 3.81
N ALA A 77 -4.41 0.72 4.35
CA ALA A 77 -4.06 0.03 5.58
C ALA A 77 -4.91 0.48 6.78
N PHE A 78 -5.10 1.79 6.94
CA PHE A 78 -5.94 2.35 7.99
C PHE A 78 -7.40 1.90 7.87
N MET A 79 -7.96 1.91 6.66
CA MET A 79 -9.33 1.44 6.43
C MET A 79 -9.48 -0.06 6.62
N ASN A 80 -8.44 -0.86 6.36
CA ASN A 80 -8.43 -2.28 6.71
C ASN A 80 -8.46 -2.48 8.23
N TYR A 81 -7.65 -1.74 8.96
CA TYR A 81 -7.63 -1.75 10.43
C TYR A 81 -9.00 -1.35 11.01
N ASP A 82 -9.56 -0.22 10.56
CA ASP A 82 -10.86 0.26 11.04
C ASP A 82 -11.98 -0.76 10.75
N THR A 83 -12.08 -1.26 9.51
CA THR A 83 -13.08 -2.27 9.12
C THR A 83 -12.95 -3.55 9.95
N ALA A 84 -11.72 -4.01 10.22
CA ALA A 84 -11.50 -5.19 11.04
C ALA A 84 -11.90 -4.98 12.50
N GLY A 85 -11.61 -3.81 13.07
CA GLY A 85 -12.06 -3.45 14.42
C GLY A 85 -13.58 -3.42 14.53
N ARG A 86 -14.26 -2.86 13.54
CA ARG A 86 -15.74 -2.83 13.47
C ARG A 86 -16.34 -4.23 13.37
N PHE A 87 -15.72 -5.14 12.61
CA PHE A 87 -16.14 -6.54 12.56
C PHE A 87 -16.05 -7.19 13.95
N LEU A 88 -14.92 -7.02 14.64
CA LEU A 88 -14.70 -7.61 15.96
C LEU A 88 -15.70 -7.06 17.00
N ALA A 89 -15.99 -5.76 16.95
CA ALA A 89 -17.03 -5.16 17.78
C ALA A 89 -18.41 -5.79 17.48
N PHE A 90 -18.80 -5.90 16.21
CA PHE A 90 -20.04 -6.58 15.81
C PHE A 90 -20.13 -8.01 16.37
N MET A 91 -19.03 -8.77 16.34
CA MET A 91 -18.98 -10.12 16.92
C MET A 91 -19.18 -10.12 18.43
N GLU A 92 -18.55 -9.18 19.14
CA GLU A 92 -18.70 -9.03 20.59
C GLU A 92 -20.16 -8.71 20.99
N TYR A 93 -20.81 -7.76 20.30
CA TYR A 93 -22.23 -7.45 20.53
C TYR A 93 -23.12 -8.68 20.32
N SER A 94 -22.81 -9.48 19.30
CA SER A 94 -23.54 -10.71 18.97
C SER A 94 -23.38 -11.77 20.07
N GLN A 95 -22.16 -11.99 20.57
CA GLN A 95 -21.86 -12.96 21.64
C GLN A 95 -22.50 -12.58 22.97
N LEU A 96 -22.61 -11.28 23.27
CA LEU A 96 -23.26 -10.77 24.48
C LEU A 96 -24.79 -10.75 24.39
N GLY A 97 -25.37 -11.24 23.29
CA GLY A 97 -26.82 -11.23 23.06
C GLY A 97 -27.42 -9.83 22.97
N ARG A 98 -26.60 -8.82 22.68
CA ARG A 98 -27.02 -7.41 22.57
C ARG A 98 -27.52 -7.13 21.16
N ASN A 99 -28.30 -6.06 21.01
CA ASN A 99 -28.65 -5.56 19.67
C ASN A 99 -27.35 -5.19 18.92
N ASN A 100 -27.14 -5.83 17.77
CA ASN A 100 -25.93 -5.74 16.95
C ASN A 100 -26.19 -5.07 15.58
N TYR A 101 -27.39 -4.55 15.33
CA TYR A 101 -27.78 -3.94 14.05
C TYR A 101 -26.88 -2.76 13.66
N GLU A 102 -26.63 -1.85 14.61
CA GLU A 102 -25.78 -0.68 14.37
C GLU A 102 -24.31 -1.09 14.19
N ALA A 103 -23.81 -2.02 15.00
CA ALA A 103 -22.45 -2.54 14.87
C ALA A 103 -22.25 -3.23 13.50
N TYR A 104 -23.25 -3.95 13.01
CA TYR A 104 -23.22 -4.52 11.67
C TYR A 104 -23.24 -3.45 10.57
N GLY A 105 -24.11 -2.43 10.70
CA GLY A 105 -24.19 -1.31 9.76
C GLY A 105 -22.87 -0.53 9.65
N THR A 106 -22.21 -0.28 10.79
CA THR A 106 -20.90 0.39 10.81
C THR A 106 -19.80 -0.46 10.18
N PHE A 107 -19.80 -1.77 10.39
CA PHE A 107 -18.91 -2.72 9.71
C PHE A 107 -19.11 -2.71 8.19
N GLN A 108 -20.36 -2.83 7.71
CA GLN A 108 -20.69 -2.79 6.28
C GLN A 108 -20.28 -1.46 5.62
N SER A 109 -20.55 -0.34 6.31
CA SER A 109 -20.08 0.99 5.89
C SER A 109 -18.54 1.05 5.82
N GLY A 110 -17.84 0.47 6.80
CA GLY A 110 -16.38 0.33 6.80
C GLY A 110 -15.88 -0.38 5.55
N ALA A 111 -16.40 -1.58 5.28
CA ALA A 111 -16.02 -2.37 4.11
C ALA A 111 -16.25 -1.62 2.79
N TYR A 112 -17.37 -0.88 2.67
CA TYR A 112 -17.64 0.00 1.53
C TYR A 112 -16.60 1.09 1.35
N HIS A 113 -16.23 1.78 2.43
CA HIS A 113 -15.23 2.83 2.36
C HIS A 113 -13.84 2.26 2.07
N THR A 114 -13.50 1.07 2.58
CA THR A 114 -12.25 0.39 2.25
C THR A 114 -12.17 0.08 0.75
N VAL A 115 -13.22 -0.51 0.15
CA VAL A 115 -13.31 -0.77 -1.31
C VAL A 115 -13.07 0.51 -2.11
N ARG A 116 -13.73 1.62 -1.74
CA ARG A 116 -13.57 2.91 -2.42
C ARG A 116 -12.14 3.42 -2.32
N LYS A 117 -11.52 3.35 -1.14
CA LYS A 117 -10.14 3.82 -0.91
C LYS A 117 -9.12 2.96 -1.66
N THR A 118 -9.33 1.66 -1.73
CA THR A 118 -8.50 0.74 -2.53
C THR A 118 -8.51 1.12 -4.01
N ARG A 119 -9.68 1.44 -4.59
CA ARG A 119 -9.77 1.91 -5.98
C ARG A 119 -9.04 3.23 -6.22
N ILE A 120 -9.21 4.19 -5.31
CA ILE A 120 -8.49 5.47 -5.38
C ILE A 120 -6.98 5.23 -5.35
N ALA A 121 -6.50 4.33 -4.50
CA ALA A 121 -5.08 4.00 -4.44
C ALA A 121 -4.57 3.44 -5.78
N GLN A 122 -5.34 2.60 -6.46
CA GLN A 122 -4.95 2.06 -7.77
C GLN A 122 -4.75 3.17 -8.83
N GLU A 123 -5.71 4.10 -8.92
CA GLU A 123 -5.62 5.25 -9.83
C GLU A 123 -4.42 6.16 -9.49
N VAL A 124 -4.17 6.36 -8.20
CA VAL A 124 -3.07 7.21 -7.71
C VAL A 124 -1.71 6.58 -8.00
N LEU A 125 -1.57 5.26 -7.93
CA LEU A 125 -0.32 4.58 -8.29
C LEU A 125 0.04 4.71 -9.78
N LEU A 126 -0.96 4.72 -10.66
CA LEU A 126 -0.74 5.00 -12.09
C LEU A 126 -0.22 6.42 -12.28
N LYS A 127 -0.82 7.41 -11.61
CA LYS A 127 -0.35 8.80 -11.64
C LYS A 127 1.04 8.97 -11.01
N PHE A 128 1.35 8.21 -9.97
CA PHE A 128 2.67 8.21 -9.33
C PHE A 128 3.76 7.86 -10.34
N ARG A 129 3.59 6.77 -11.09
CA ARG A 129 4.55 6.39 -12.14
C ARG A 129 4.64 7.44 -13.24
N GLU A 130 3.49 7.94 -13.68
CA GLU A 130 3.43 8.87 -14.82
C GLU A 130 4.07 10.23 -14.50
N ASP A 131 3.84 10.78 -13.31
CA ASP A 131 4.47 12.03 -12.88
C ASP A 131 6.00 11.91 -12.87
N ILE A 132 6.54 10.79 -12.38
CA ILE A 132 7.98 10.54 -12.37
C ILE A 132 8.53 10.45 -13.80
N ARG A 133 7.81 9.75 -14.69
CA ARG A 133 8.18 9.64 -16.11
C ARG A 133 8.28 11.02 -16.75
N ILE A 134 7.25 11.84 -16.57
CA ILE A 134 7.19 13.20 -17.14
C ILE A 134 8.35 14.05 -16.61
N ALA A 135 8.64 13.98 -15.30
CA ALA A 135 9.74 14.72 -14.70
C ALA A 135 11.10 14.30 -15.27
N VAL A 136 11.36 13.00 -15.41
CA VAL A 136 12.57 12.46 -16.02
C VAL A 136 12.73 12.95 -17.47
N ASP A 137 11.65 12.91 -18.26
CA ASP A 137 11.65 13.38 -19.66
C ASP A 137 11.96 14.88 -19.76
N GLN A 138 11.37 15.69 -18.88
CA GLN A 138 11.62 17.13 -18.80
C GLN A 138 13.08 17.42 -18.42
N ILE A 139 13.59 16.77 -17.36
CA ILE A 139 14.98 16.92 -16.91
C ILE A 139 15.96 16.50 -18.01
N THR A 140 15.69 15.39 -18.69
CA THR A 140 16.52 14.91 -19.81
C THR A 140 16.53 15.93 -20.96
N THR A 141 15.39 16.56 -21.25
CA THR A 141 15.28 17.58 -22.29
C THR A 141 16.05 18.85 -21.93
N LEU A 142 15.93 19.32 -20.68
CA LEU A 142 16.69 20.47 -20.16
C LEU A 142 18.21 20.21 -20.18
N SER A 143 18.60 18.95 -20.03
CA SER A 143 20.00 18.55 -20.02
C SER A 143 20.57 18.28 -21.42
N ARG A 144 19.87 18.59 -22.52
CA ARG A 144 20.29 18.27 -23.89
C ARG A 144 21.40 19.22 -24.38
N GLY A 145 22.59 19.10 -23.76
CA GLY A 145 23.81 19.85 -24.05
C GLY A 145 25.06 19.02 -23.73
N ASN A 146 25.33 18.02 -24.57
CA ASN A 146 26.54 17.16 -24.68
C ASN A 146 27.31 16.81 -23.40
N SER A 147 27.05 15.60 -22.88
CA SER A 147 27.98 14.92 -21.97
C SER A 147 27.69 13.42 -21.80
N LYS A 148 28.72 12.71 -21.35
CA LYS A 148 28.65 11.30 -20.93
C LYS A 148 27.75 11.11 -19.70
N ASP A 149 27.66 12.11 -18.82
CA ASP A 149 26.89 12.01 -17.57
C ASP A 149 25.38 12.06 -17.83
N ILE A 150 24.94 12.83 -18.84
CA ILE A 150 23.54 12.83 -19.31
C ILE A 150 23.14 11.46 -19.84
N SER A 151 24.05 10.75 -20.50
CA SER A 151 23.80 9.38 -20.96
C SER A 151 23.63 8.41 -19.78
N SER A 152 24.39 8.59 -18.70
CA SER A 152 24.29 7.76 -17.50
C SER A 152 22.99 7.99 -16.73
N PHE A 153 22.57 9.26 -16.57
CA PHE A 153 21.28 9.61 -15.97
C PHE A 153 20.12 9.00 -16.75
N LYS A 154 20.17 9.09 -18.09
CA LYS A 154 19.13 8.50 -18.94
C LYS A 154 19.06 6.97 -18.78
N THR A 155 20.20 6.27 -18.83
CA THR A 155 20.23 4.81 -18.68
C THR A 155 19.68 4.36 -17.32
N GLU A 156 20.09 5.02 -16.23
CA GLU A 156 19.59 4.69 -14.89
C GLU A 156 18.10 5.02 -14.76
N SER A 157 17.66 6.10 -15.39
CA SER A 157 16.24 6.48 -15.43
C SER A 157 15.39 5.47 -16.17
N ASP A 158 15.81 5.01 -17.36
CA ASP A 158 15.10 4.00 -18.14
C ASP A 158 14.92 2.69 -17.34
N LYS A 159 15.99 2.24 -16.68
CA LYS A 159 15.96 1.05 -15.81
C LYS A 159 15.00 1.25 -14.64
N THR A 160 15.10 2.40 -13.96
CA THR A 160 14.27 2.68 -12.79
C THR A 160 12.79 2.79 -13.16
N MET A 161 12.49 3.44 -14.29
CA MET A 161 11.11 3.56 -14.79
C MET A 161 10.48 2.22 -15.12
N LEU A 162 11.27 1.27 -15.64
CA LEU A 162 10.81 -0.11 -15.86
C LEU A 162 10.51 -0.81 -14.53
N GLU A 163 11.41 -0.73 -13.55
CA GLU A 163 11.21 -1.33 -12.22
C GLU A 163 9.98 -0.73 -11.50
N LEU A 164 9.78 0.59 -11.59
CA LEU A 164 8.60 1.27 -11.07
C LEU A 164 7.31 0.83 -11.78
N ALA A 165 7.34 0.66 -13.10
CA ALA A 165 6.19 0.22 -13.87
C ALA A 165 5.71 -1.16 -13.42
N ILE A 166 6.63 -2.12 -13.34
CA ILE A 166 6.34 -3.49 -12.92
C ILE A 166 5.78 -3.50 -11.49
N ALA A 167 6.39 -2.74 -10.58
CA ALA A 167 5.96 -2.67 -9.20
C ALA A 167 4.58 -2.01 -9.02
N VAL A 168 4.26 -1.00 -9.82
CA VAL A 168 2.92 -0.39 -9.85
C VAL A 168 1.87 -1.37 -10.37
N GLU A 169 2.19 -2.13 -11.42
CA GLU A 169 1.29 -3.17 -11.94
C GLU A 169 1.06 -4.29 -10.93
N GLU A 170 2.12 -4.79 -10.28
CA GLU A 170 2.01 -5.76 -9.19
C GLU A 170 1.13 -5.22 -8.05
N CYS A 171 1.41 -4.01 -7.57
CA CYS A 171 0.64 -3.42 -6.47
C CYS A 171 -0.82 -3.21 -6.86
N ASN A 172 -1.10 -2.82 -8.10
CA ASN A 172 -2.47 -2.66 -8.61
C ASN A 172 -3.22 -3.98 -8.71
N ALA A 173 -2.55 -5.07 -9.10
CA ALA A 173 -3.15 -6.40 -9.14
C ALA A 173 -3.54 -6.87 -7.73
N ILE A 174 -2.64 -6.67 -6.74
CA ILE A 174 -2.92 -6.99 -5.33
C ILE A 174 -4.09 -6.16 -4.80
N LEU A 175 -4.12 -4.86 -5.09
CA LEU A 175 -5.24 -4.00 -4.69
C LEU A 175 -6.56 -4.41 -5.37
N ALA A 176 -6.52 -4.91 -6.61
CA ALA A 176 -7.70 -5.40 -7.31
C ALA A 176 -8.26 -6.66 -6.64
N GLU A 177 -7.40 -7.63 -6.34
CA GLU A 177 -7.78 -8.85 -5.61
C GLU A 177 -8.36 -8.50 -4.23
N HIS A 178 -7.67 -7.65 -3.48
CA HIS A 178 -8.11 -7.17 -2.16
C HIS A 178 -9.49 -6.48 -2.23
N CYS A 179 -9.76 -5.75 -3.32
CA CYS A 179 -11.05 -5.12 -3.58
C CYS A 179 -12.17 -6.15 -3.78
N GLU A 180 -11.92 -7.23 -4.53
CA GLU A 180 -12.91 -8.30 -4.71
C GLU A 180 -13.17 -9.07 -3.40
N GLU A 181 -12.12 -9.36 -2.62
CA GLU A 181 -12.27 -9.99 -1.29
C GLU A 181 -13.13 -9.14 -0.35
N LEU A 182 -12.96 -7.81 -0.36
CA LEU A 182 -13.81 -6.91 0.43
C LEU A 182 -15.25 -6.84 -0.08
N LYS A 183 -15.48 -6.90 -1.39
CA LYS A 183 -16.85 -6.98 -1.92
C LYS A 183 -17.54 -8.28 -1.51
N GLU A 184 -16.81 -9.38 -1.40
CA GLU A 184 -17.35 -10.62 -0.85
C GLU A 184 -17.78 -10.45 0.61
N VAL A 185 -17.03 -9.69 1.41
CA VAL A 185 -17.42 -9.31 2.77
C VAL A 185 -18.72 -8.48 2.76
N GLN A 186 -18.89 -7.56 1.81
CA GLN A 186 -20.12 -6.78 1.69
C GLN A 186 -21.35 -7.60 1.32
N ARG A 187 -21.16 -8.72 0.61
CA ARG A 187 -22.24 -9.65 0.25
C ARG A 187 -22.72 -10.47 1.44
N GLN A 188 -22.07 -10.35 2.60
CA GLN A 188 -22.59 -10.90 3.85
C GLN A 188 -24.00 -10.36 4.11
N SER A 189 -24.93 -11.25 4.42
CA SER A 189 -26.30 -10.90 4.77
C SER A 189 -26.62 -11.34 6.19
N LEU A 190 -27.61 -10.68 6.77
CA LEU A 190 -28.25 -11.10 8.01
C LEU A 190 -29.59 -11.72 7.63
N ASP A 191 -29.83 -12.95 8.05
CA ASP A 191 -31.12 -13.63 7.90
C ASP A 191 -31.42 -14.35 9.22
N ASN A 192 -32.60 -14.10 9.73
CA ASN A 192 -33.08 -14.68 10.97
C ASN A 192 -33.61 -16.11 10.78
N ASN A 193 -33.70 -16.60 9.53
CA ASN A 193 -34.31 -17.88 9.17
C ASN A 193 -33.30 -18.99 8.81
N VAL A 194 -32.00 -18.73 8.93
CA VAL A 194 -30.94 -19.70 8.60
C VAL A 194 -30.27 -20.19 9.88
N ASN A 195 -29.78 -21.44 9.84
CA ASN A 195 -29.05 -22.02 10.95
C ASN A 195 -27.86 -21.14 11.33
N PRO A 196 -27.70 -20.79 12.62
CA PRO A 196 -26.56 -20.01 13.07
C PRO A 196 -25.25 -20.76 12.78
N PRO A 197 -24.16 -20.03 12.48
CA PRO A 197 -22.82 -20.60 12.40
C PRO A 197 -22.46 -21.32 13.70
N SER A 198 -21.68 -22.38 13.59
CA SER A 198 -21.14 -23.08 14.77
C SER A 198 -20.19 -22.20 15.57
N GLU A 199 -20.02 -22.54 16.85
CA GLU A 199 -19.09 -21.84 17.75
C GLU A 199 -17.63 -21.97 17.25
N GLU A 200 -17.27 -23.09 16.64
CA GLU A 200 -15.98 -23.31 15.98
C GLU A 200 -15.77 -22.34 14.80
N GLU A 201 -16.78 -22.16 13.95
CA GLU A 201 -16.72 -21.23 12.82
C GLU A 201 -16.61 -19.77 13.30
N ILE A 202 -17.38 -19.40 14.33
CA ILE A 202 -17.31 -18.09 14.98
C ILE A 202 -15.89 -17.81 15.47
N ARG A 203 -15.31 -18.72 16.26
CA ARG A 203 -13.95 -18.58 16.81
C ARG A 203 -12.89 -18.50 15.71
N MET A 204 -13.01 -19.33 14.67
CA MET A 204 -12.08 -19.34 13.55
C MET A 204 -12.10 -18.03 12.77
N VAL A 205 -13.29 -17.52 12.43
CA VAL A 205 -13.47 -16.26 11.70
C VAL A 205 -12.98 -15.09 12.54
N GLN A 206 -13.37 -15.03 13.81
CA GLN A 206 -12.95 -13.96 14.73
C GLN A 206 -11.42 -13.94 14.88
N GLY A 207 -10.78 -15.10 15.04
CA GLY A 207 -9.32 -15.22 15.05
C GLY A 207 -8.66 -14.75 13.75
N LYS A 208 -9.30 -15.02 12.59
CA LYS A 208 -8.81 -14.54 11.29
C LYS A 208 -8.87 -13.02 11.17
N TRP A 209 -9.99 -12.41 11.55
CA TRP A 209 -10.18 -10.96 11.59
C TRP A 209 -9.28 -10.27 12.62
N LEU A 210 -9.07 -10.86 13.79
CA LEU A 210 -8.18 -10.32 14.82
C LEU A 210 -6.73 -10.22 14.31
N ALA A 211 -6.22 -11.26 13.68
CA ALA A 211 -4.87 -11.17 13.15
C ALA A 211 -4.78 -10.37 11.82
N PHE A 212 -5.88 -10.17 11.10
CA PHE A 212 -5.95 -9.16 10.03
C PHE A 212 -5.96 -7.73 10.58
N TRP A 213 -6.63 -7.49 11.70
CA TRP A 213 -6.61 -6.21 12.42
C TRP A 213 -5.20 -5.87 12.91
N ASN A 214 -4.53 -6.82 13.57
CA ASN A 214 -3.17 -6.64 14.07
C ASN A 214 -2.18 -6.28 12.95
N ILE A 215 -2.22 -7.00 11.82
CA ILE A 215 -1.31 -6.74 10.71
C ILE A 215 -1.63 -5.41 10.02
N SER A 216 -2.91 -5.00 9.95
CA SER A 216 -3.31 -3.75 9.28
C SER A 216 -3.03 -2.48 10.10
N SER A 217 -2.56 -2.62 11.34
CA SER A 217 -2.29 -1.48 12.23
C SER A 217 -1.37 -0.44 11.60
N ALA A 218 -1.73 0.84 11.70
CA ALA A 218 -0.96 1.95 11.16
C ALA A 218 0.50 1.98 11.68
N ASN A 219 0.72 1.49 12.91
CA ASN A 219 2.04 1.40 13.52
C ASN A 219 2.88 0.21 13.02
N ALA A 220 2.24 -0.81 12.41
CA ALA A 220 2.95 -2.00 11.95
C ALA A 220 3.93 -1.69 10.81
N TYR A 221 3.68 -0.62 10.04
CA TYR A 221 4.30 -0.42 8.73
C TYR A 221 4.96 0.96 8.52
N ARG A 222 5.09 1.78 9.56
CA ARG A 222 5.84 3.06 9.54
C ARG A 222 5.57 3.93 8.31
N TRP A 223 4.33 4.02 7.85
CA TRP A 223 3.95 4.74 6.62
C TRP A 223 4.38 6.21 6.60
N THR A 224 4.38 6.88 7.76
CA THR A 224 4.86 8.27 7.89
C THR A 224 6.34 8.37 7.56
N ALA A 225 7.16 7.44 8.06
CA ALA A 225 8.60 7.42 7.77
C ALA A 225 8.89 7.12 6.29
N LEU A 226 8.04 6.31 5.63
CA LEU A 226 8.14 6.08 4.18
C LEU A 226 7.94 7.40 3.43
N GLN A 227 6.89 8.13 3.80
CA GLN A 227 6.53 9.39 3.16
C GLN A 227 7.64 10.43 3.31
N GLU A 228 8.19 10.58 4.51
CA GLU A 228 9.32 11.48 4.80
C GLU A 228 10.55 11.12 3.94
N GLN A 229 10.91 9.83 3.86
CA GLN A 229 12.06 9.40 3.05
C GLN A 229 11.84 9.62 1.55
N MET A 230 10.63 9.37 1.05
CA MET A 230 10.31 9.60 -0.36
C MET A 230 10.31 11.08 -0.74
N GLN A 231 10.00 11.97 0.21
CA GLN A 231 10.10 13.41 -0.01
C GLN A 231 11.56 13.84 -0.24
N GLY A 232 12.52 13.20 0.43
CA GLY A 232 13.93 13.57 0.39
C GLY A 232 14.25 14.72 1.37
N PRO A 233 15.53 15.12 1.48
CA PRO A 233 15.92 16.21 2.37
C PRO A 233 15.22 17.51 1.96
N GLU A 234 14.69 18.25 2.94
CA GLU A 234 14.25 19.62 2.68
C GLU A 234 15.50 20.47 2.36
N ASP A 235 15.42 21.36 1.36
CA ASP A 235 16.44 22.36 1.02
C ASP A 235 16.59 23.43 2.15
N SER A 236 16.41 23.06 3.41
CA SER A 236 16.78 23.88 4.56
C SER A 236 18.27 23.72 4.80
N ASP A 237 19.00 24.85 4.82
CA ASP A 237 20.41 24.98 5.23
C ASP A 237 20.67 24.59 6.71
N GLU A 238 19.98 23.58 7.24
CA GLU A 238 20.26 23.02 8.56
C GLU A 238 21.01 21.71 8.44
N LEU A 239 22.30 21.83 8.74
CA LEU A 239 23.25 20.76 8.97
C LEU A 239 22.64 19.68 9.91
N SER A 240 22.38 18.52 9.32
CA SER A 240 22.51 17.17 9.87
C SER A 240 22.15 16.93 11.35
N LYS A 241 21.19 16.02 11.57
CA LYS A 241 21.31 15.00 12.63
C LYS A 241 20.59 13.70 12.27
N ALA A 242 21.40 12.64 12.29
CA ALA A 242 21.05 11.22 12.44
C ALA A 242 20.30 10.51 11.29
N SER A 243 21.07 10.16 10.25
CA SER A 243 20.83 8.89 9.56
C SER A 243 21.10 7.75 10.53
N THR A 244 20.04 7.26 11.18
CA THR A 244 20.11 6.04 11.98
C THR A 244 19.63 4.92 11.07
N SER A 245 20.49 3.94 10.80
CA SER A 245 20.09 2.74 10.07
C SER A 245 18.98 2.03 10.86
N PHE A 246 17.76 2.06 10.35
CA PHE A 246 16.64 1.41 11.02
C PHE A 246 16.29 0.11 10.30
N ALA A 247 16.73 -1.01 10.88
CA ALA A 247 16.31 -2.33 10.48
C ALA A 247 14.84 -2.58 10.85
N MET A 248 14.08 -3.13 9.90
CA MET A 248 12.72 -3.64 10.12
C MET A 248 12.69 -4.72 11.21
N PRO A 249 11.55 -4.97 11.86
CA PRO A 249 11.33 -6.22 12.57
C PRO A 249 11.50 -7.35 11.56
N ILE A 250 12.59 -8.10 11.67
CA ILE A 250 12.85 -9.27 10.83
C ILE A 250 11.87 -10.34 11.27
N SER A 251 10.75 -10.50 10.57
CA SER A 251 10.07 -11.80 10.56
C SER A 251 10.98 -12.73 9.77
N SER A 252 11.56 -13.73 10.45
CA SER A 252 12.49 -14.67 9.81
C SER A 252 11.77 -15.47 8.73
N SER A 253 11.88 -15.00 7.49
CA SER A 253 11.70 -15.85 6.31
C SER A 253 13.09 -16.33 5.90
N LYS A 254 13.59 -17.36 6.60
CA LYS A 254 14.62 -18.21 6.02
C LYS A 254 13.94 -19.00 4.92
N ASN A 255 14.02 -18.50 3.70
CA ASN A 255 14.00 -19.28 2.48
C ASN A 255 14.60 -18.40 1.38
N ASP A 256 15.74 -18.82 0.83
CA ASP A 256 16.31 -18.31 -0.42
C ASP A 256 15.37 -18.64 -1.59
N THR A 257 14.19 -18.01 -1.58
CA THR A 257 13.18 -18.18 -2.62
C THR A 257 13.38 -17.06 -3.60
N VAL A 258 13.91 -17.41 -4.76
CA VAL A 258 13.87 -16.61 -5.98
C VAL A 258 12.53 -15.84 -6.04
N PRO A 259 12.53 -14.49 -6.15
CA PRO A 259 11.32 -13.69 -6.21
C PRO A 259 10.37 -14.24 -7.26
N PHE A 260 9.09 -14.37 -6.93
CA PHE A 260 8.05 -14.93 -7.80
C PHE A 260 8.09 -14.38 -9.24
N TRP A 261 8.46 -13.10 -9.40
CA TRP A 261 8.64 -12.42 -10.69
C TRP A 261 9.68 -13.07 -11.62
N ARG A 262 10.78 -13.62 -11.08
CA ARG A 262 11.74 -14.39 -11.90
C ARG A 262 11.15 -15.69 -12.43
N LYS A 263 10.15 -16.28 -11.74
CA LYS A 263 9.45 -17.49 -12.22
C LYS A 263 8.38 -17.16 -13.28
N PHE A 264 7.79 -15.98 -13.23
CA PHE A 264 6.72 -15.59 -14.17
C PHE A 264 7.27 -15.21 -15.55
N PHE A 265 8.43 -14.53 -15.62
CA PHE A 265 8.99 -14.07 -16.90
C PHE A 265 9.93 -15.06 -17.60
N LEU A 266 10.41 -16.12 -16.93
CA LEU A 266 11.19 -17.18 -17.60
C LEU A 266 10.33 -18.10 -18.49
N ARG A 267 9.01 -18.12 -18.31
CA ARG A 267 8.09 -19.02 -19.04
C ARG A 267 7.53 -18.44 -20.33
N ILE A 268 7.78 -17.16 -20.60
CA ILE A 268 7.26 -16.45 -21.78
C ILE A 268 8.31 -16.43 -22.91
N TRP A 269 9.54 -16.89 -22.65
CA TRP A 269 10.67 -16.82 -23.59
C TRP A 269 11.40 -18.17 -23.80
N SER A 270 10.74 -19.30 -23.50
CA SER A 270 11.23 -20.65 -23.80
C SER A 270 10.29 -21.40 -24.73
#